data_AF-A0AAN7DMP2-F1
#
_entry.id   AF-A0AAN7DMP2-F1
#
_cell.length_a   1.000
_cell.length_b   1.000
_cell.length_c   1.000
_cell.angle_alpha   90.00
_cell.angle_beta   90.00
_cell.angle_gamma   90.00
#
_symmetry.space_group_name_H-M   'P 1'
#
loop_
_entity.id
_entity.type
_entity.pdbx_description
1 polymer ?
#
loop_
_entity_poly.entity_id
_entity_poly.type
_entity_poly.pdbx_seq_one_letter_code
_entity_poly.pdbx_strand_id
1 'polypeptide(L)'
;MDPYEYTHTVNDPTEHEVDDDDLKKLEKDLAPSSADFYGILNISKKATDEEIKESYKKLCRFFHPDKHTDESKKKMAESRFQVIQKAYEVLSDPQKRIIYDTYGEEGLNASWDIGPRYKSTEELREEYEKKARQKREQDLENLVRSRGEFQLTLNATQVFDPYEPPVFAGFGQQIQPAKKRNRIVHALSKAQTQQLFMRHSFETQIGPQTHVVIGGSMVSRSGMGGGNVLGTIRHTVSPKLWGEITATLLKPRMLSLKTYYSISADSFVNTTAQLNSVYDPPVLSATVGRRLFSATTGYMTYRTGEWSLFGWGGDISQKMDRSSVSLGMAGMNKHGNYSGEIQTGIMSSHIAGEHTYKLPNQARLRMSCTLSSEGGVVVSIGSDHKMTEHVRIGMSMECGLPLGVVVKFRVSRLGQKAVLPIILASEFDLKLAFFGAVIPASVAVALDQLVLKPRRKRLIKEKINELREEHSEYLANRKQEALDAQTLMMDIADRKKKQEEKKSNGLVIVKAWYGHLENLENDNDKEDEVEGVIDVTTVIQTLVNESRLTIPGGHSKTNILGFYDPCLGEKKRLRVQYRFNNRLHQVTVQDTSALIGPSQSHLV
;
A
#
# COMPACT_ATOMS: atom_id res chain seq x y z
N MET A 1 17.01 24.96 -14.13
CA MET A 1 16.67 23.56 -13.82
C MET A 1 17.94 22.77 -13.97
N ASP A 2 18.48 22.28 -12.85
CA ASP A 2 19.74 21.53 -12.84
C ASP A 2 19.45 20.12 -13.37
N PRO A 3 20.09 19.67 -14.48
CA PRO A 3 19.80 18.37 -15.10
C PRO A 3 20.16 17.15 -14.22
N TYR A 4 20.66 17.37 -13.01
CA TYR A 4 21.10 16.35 -12.07
C TYR A 4 20.33 16.33 -10.74
N GLU A 5 19.23 17.08 -10.63
CA GLU A 5 18.38 17.09 -9.43
C GLU A 5 17.50 15.80 -9.38
N TYR A 6 18.12 14.68 -9.04
CA TYR A 6 17.46 13.41 -8.77
C TYR A 6 16.86 13.44 -7.36
N THR A 7 15.62 13.90 -7.22
CA THR A 7 14.84 13.75 -5.99
C THR A 7 14.20 12.36 -5.93
N HIS A 8 15.02 11.31 -5.83
CA HIS A 8 14.57 10.17 -5.05
C HIS A 8 14.74 10.58 -3.58
N THR A 9 13.74 11.27 -3.04
CA THR A 9 13.54 11.23 -1.60
C THR A 9 13.33 9.77 -1.28
N VAL A 10 14.36 9.12 -0.73
CA VAL A 10 14.12 7.96 0.12
C VAL A 10 13.26 8.53 1.23
N ASN A 11 11.94 8.42 1.06
CA ASN A 11 10.99 8.93 2.03
C ASN A 11 11.40 8.36 3.36
N ASP A 12 11.49 9.23 4.35
CA ASP A 12 11.91 8.87 5.69
C ASP A 12 11.04 7.69 6.16
N PRO A 13 11.62 6.50 6.40
CA PRO A 13 10.85 5.38 6.93
C PRO A 13 10.29 5.71 8.31
N THR A 14 10.71 6.81 8.96
CA THR A 14 10.15 7.25 10.25
C THR A 14 9.00 8.26 10.13
N GLU A 15 8.72 8.84 8.96
CA GLU A 15 7.62 9.80 8.75
C GLU A 15 6.36 9.18 8.13
N HIS A 16 6.46 8.03 7.46
CA HIS A 16 5.30 7.27 6.99
C HIS A 16 4.85 6.22 8.02
N GLU A 17 3.54 5.95 8.05
CA GLU A 17 2.94 4.86 8.82
C GLU A 17 3.56 3.52 8.35
N VAL A 18 4.55 3.02 9.08
CA VAL A 18 5.28 1.79 8.75
C VAL A 18 4.40 0.57 9.06
N ASP A 19 4.05 -0.23 8.06
CA ASP A 19 3.28 -1.47 8.21
C ASP A 19 4.19 -2.72 8.19
N ASP A 20 3.65 -3.91 8.47
CA ASP A 20 4.42 -5.18 8.45
C ASP A 20 5.11 -5.44 7.09
N ASP A 21 4.54 -4.90 6.01
CA ASP A 21 5.11 -4.99 4.67
C ASP A 21 6.32 -4.06 4.51
N ASP A 22 6.36 -2.94 5.23
CA ASP A 22 7.53 -2.06 5.27
C ASP A 22 8.66 -2.68 6.09
N LEU A 23 8.38 -3.51 7.09
CA LEU A 23 9.41 -4.30 7.79
C LEU A 23 10.08 -5.31 6.85
N LYS A 24 9.31 -6.03 6.04
CA LYS A 24 9.86 -6.92 5.01
C LYS A 24 10.62 -6.17 3.92
N LYS A 25 10.13 -4.98 3.56
CA LYS A 25 10.82 -4.11 2.62
C LYS A 25 12.14 -3.60 3.20
N LEU A 26 12.14 -3.17 4.46
CA LEU A 26 13.35 -2.80 5.20
C LEU A 26 14.32 -3.97 5.29
N GLU A 27 13.85 -5.18 5.59
CA GLU A 27 14.66 -6.40 5.60
C GLU A 27 15.28 -6.66 4.22
N LYS A 28 14.52 -6.51 3.14
CA LYS A 28 15.07 -6.62 1.77
C LYS A 28 16.07 -5.51 1.43
N ASP A 29 15.77 -4.28 1.81
CA ASP A 29 16.61 -3.10 1.51
C ASP A 29 17.91 -3.10 2.36
N LEU A 30 17.88 -3.71 3.55
CA LEU A 30 19.01 -3.85 4.48
C LEU A 30 19.73 -5.19 4.35
N ALA A 31 19.13 -6.16 3.65
CA ALA A 31 19.79 -7.41 3.32
C ALA A 31 21.07 -7.11 2.53
N PRO A 32 22.11 -7.95 2.68
CA PRO A 32 23.36 -7.82 1.94
C PRO A 32 23.09 -7.97 0.44
N SER A 33 22.84 -6.85 -0.25
CA SER A 33 22.70 -6.86 -1.69
C SER A 33 24.08 -6.98 -2.31
N SER A 34 24.14 -7.57 -3.50
CA SER A 34 25.36 -7.50 -4.27
C SER A 34 25.67 -6.05 -4.66
N ALA A 35 26.97 -5.76 -4.82
CA ALA A 35 27.45 -4.39 -4.97
C ALA A 35 26.91 -3.75 -6.26
N ASP A 36 26.41 -2.51 -6.16
CA ASP A 36 25.91 -1.82 -7.35
C ASP A 36 27.06 -1.52 -8.32
N PHE A 37 27.03 -2.10 -9.53
CA PHE A 37 28.06 -1.90 -10.56
C PHE A 37 28.27 -0.44 -10.94
N TYR A 38 27.22 0.40 -10.89
CA TYR A 38 27.34 1.84 -11.12
C TYR A 38 28.14 2.53 -10.00
N GLY A 39 27.96 2.09 -8.75
CA GLY A 39 28.70 2.59 -7.60
C GLY A 39 30.16 2.13 -7.62
N ILE A 40 30.42 0.88 -8.01
CA ILE A 40 31.79 0.35 -8.17
C ILE A 40 32.57 1.17 -9.19
N LEU A 41 31.96 1.50 -10.33
CA LEU A 41 32.57 2.36 -11.35
C LEU A 41 32.43 3.86 -11.05
N ASN A 42 31.78 4.26 -9.95
CA ASN A 42 31.52 5.65 -9.56
C ASN A 42 30.98 6.52 -10.71
N ILE A 43 29.96 6.02 -11.41
CA ILE A 43 29.29 6.67 -12.55
C ILE A 43 27.77 6.77 -12.33
N SER A 44 27.12 7.67 -13.07
CA SER A 44 25.67 7.79 -13.05
C SER A 44 25.00 6.60 -13.77
N LYS A 45 23.77 6.24 -13.37
CA LYS A 45 22.96 5.25 -14.11
C LYS A 45 22.67 5.67 -15.55
N LYS A 46 22.66 6.98 -15.80
CA LYS A 46 22.50 7.61 -17.13
C LYS A 46 23.83 7.77 -17.88
N ALA A 47 24.93 7.23 -17.38
CA ALA A 47 26.24 7.39 -18.00
C ALA A 47 26.27 6.83 -19.42
N THR A 48 26.99 7.54 -20.29
CA THR A 48 27.24 7.12 -21.67
C THR A 48 28.26 6.00 -21.73
N ASP A 49 28.30 5.26 -22.84
CA ASP A 49 29.28 4.17 -23.03
C ASP A 49 30.73 4.68 -22.99
N GLU A 50 30.95 5.96 -23.35
CA GLU A 50 32.24 6.62 -23.26
C GLU A 50 32.65 6.85 -21.80
N GLU A 51 31.74 7.35 -20.97
CA GLU A 51 31.95 7.56 -19.53
C GLU A 51 32.23 6.23 -18.80
N ILE A 52 31.51 5.16 -19.16
CA ILE A 52 31.73 3.80 -18.63
C ILE A 52 33.16 3.33 -18.94
N LYS A 53 33.59 3.46 -20.20
CA LYS A 53 34.94 3.07 -20.64
C LYS A 53 36.02 3.92 -19.98
N GLU A 54 35.80 5.21 -19.82
CA GLU A 54 36.75 6.13 -19.21
C GLU A 54 36.95 5.79 -17.72
N SER A 55 35.85 5.58 -16.99
CA SER A 55 35.92 5.20 -15.57
C SER A 55 36.61 3.85 -15.37
N TYR A 56 36.25 2.84 -16.17
CA TYR A 56 36.91 1.54 -16.16
C TYR A 56 38.42 1.65 -16.37
N LYS A 57 38.86 2.42 -17.38
CA LYS A 57 40.30 2.66 -17.64
C LYS A 57 40.99 3.34 -16.45
N LYS A 58 40.33 4.28 -15.77
CA LYS A 58 40.87 4.95 -14.58
C LYS A 58 41.06 3.97 -13.42
N LEU A 59 40.03 3.18 -13.11
CA LEU A 59 40.06 2.20 -12.02
C LEU A 59 41.04 1.05 -12.29
N CYS A 60 41.12 0.54 -13.53
CA CYS A 60 42.13 -0.46 -13.90
C CYS A 60 43.56 0.06 -13.72
N ARG A 61 43.82 1.35 -13.96
CA ARG A 61 45.13 1.94 -13.69
C ARG A 61 45.44 2.05 -12.20
N PHE A 62 44.44 2.04 -11.32
CA PHE A 62 44.64 2.12 -9.87
C PHE A 62 44.81 0.74 -9.25
N PHE A 63 44.04 -0.24 -9.70
CA PHE A 63 43.96 -1.59 -9.10
C PHE A 63 44.68 -2.68 -9.91
N HIS A 64 45.57 -2.34 -10.85
CA HIS A 64 46.33 -3.36 -11.60
C HIS A 64 47.35 -4.06 -10.69
N PRO A 65 47.41 -5.41 -10.66
CA PRO A 65 48.33 -6.14 -9.77
C PRO A 65 49.81 -5.78 -10.00
N ASP A 66 50.22 -5.54 -11.26
CA ASP A 66 51.62 -5.18 -11.60
C ASP A 66 52.13 -3.87 -10.98
N LYS A 67 51.24 -2.97 -10.53
CA LYS A 67 51.65 -1.69 -9.94
C LYS A 67 52.04 -1.78 -8.48
N HIS A 68 51.71 -2.88 -7.81
CA HIS A 68 51.99 -3.07 -6.41
C HIS A 68 53.19 -4.01 -6.27
N THR A 69 54.20 -3.62 -5.50
CA THR A 69 55.40 -4.44 -5.25
C THR A 69 55.15 -5.50 -4.19
N ASP A 70 54.38 -5.16 -3.16
CA ASP A 70 54.12 -6.01 -2.00
C ASP A 70 53.12 -7.12 -2.33
N GLU A 71 53.40 -8.35 -1.92
CA GLU A 71 52.54 -9.51 -2.22
C GLU A 71 51.13 -9.38 -1.62
N SER A 72 51.03 -8.77 -0.43
CA SER A 72 49.74 -8.47 0.22
C SER A 72 48.91 -7.47 -0.59
N LYS A 73 49.52 -6.36 -1.04
CA LYS A 73 48.86 -5.36 -1.89
C LYS A 73 48.49 -5.91 -3.26
N LYS A 74 49.29 -6.80 -3.84
CA LYS A 74 48.96 -7.50 -5.09
C LYS A 74 47.66 -8.31 -4.96
N LYS A 75 47.54 -9.12 -3.90
CA LYS A 75 46.34 -9.94 -3.66
C LYS A 75 45.09 -9.07 -3.45
N MET A 76 45.21 -7.99 -2.66
CA MET A 76 44.11 -7.03 -2.47
C MET A 76 43.69 -6.36 -3.79
N ALA A 77 44.66 -5.96 -4.61
CA ALA A 77 44.42 -5.32 -5.91
C ALA A 77 43.76 -6.27 -6.91
N GLU A 78 44.19 -7.54 -6.97
CA GLU A 78 43.63 -8.56 -7.85
C GLU A 78 42.15 -8.81 -7.57
N SER A 79 41.77 -8.97 -6.30
CA SER A 79 40.37 -9.14 -5.90
C SER A 79 39.49 -7.97 -6.36
N ARG A 80 39.97 -6.72 -6.18
CA ARG A 80 39.25 -5.52 -6.63
C ARG A 80 39.18 -5.40 -8.15
N PHE A 81 40.26 -5.76 -8.83
CA PHE A 81 40.32 -5.74 -10.29
C PHE A 81 39.26 -6.65 -10.90
N GLN A 82 39.05 -7.85 -10.36
CA GLN A 82 38.00 -8.77 -10.81
C GLN A 82 36.59 -8.17 -10.68
N VAL A 83 36.30 -7.49 -9.56
CA VAL A 83 35.00 -6.83 -9.33
C VAL A 83 34.78 -5.68 -10.33
N ILE A 84 35.80 -4.87 -10.58
CA ILE A 84 35.77 -3.77 -11.56
C ILE A 84 35.56 -4.31 -12.99
N GLN A 85 36.25 -5.41 -13.34
CA GLN A 85 36.12 -6.06 -14.63
C GLN A 85 34.70 -6.60 -14.84
N LYS A 86 34.13 -7.27 -13.83
CA LYS A 86 32.76 -7.77 -13.87
C LYS A 86 31.75 -6.63 -14.04
N ALA A 87 31.91 -5.53 -13.30
CA ALA A 87 31.05 -4.35 -13.43
C ALA A 87 31.08 -3.77 -14.86
N TYR A 88 32.27 -3.66 -15.45
CA TYR A 88 32.43 -3.19 -16.83
C TYR A 88 31.81 -4.15 -17.85
N GLU A 89 32.00 -5.46 -17.71
CA GLU A 89 31.44 -6.45 -18.63
C GLU A 89 29.90 -6.38 -18.70
N VAL A 90 29.25 -6.21 -17.54
CA VAL A 90 27.79 -6.10 -17.46
C VAL A 90 27.31 -4.76 -18.01
N LEU A 91 27.95 -3.65 -17.64
CA LEU A 91 27.48 -2.31 -18.01
C LEU A 91 27.85 -1.90 -19.44
N SER A 92 28.88 -2.51 -20.03
CA SER A 92 29.29 -2.23 -21.42
C SER A 92 28.44 -2.95 -22.47
N ASP A 93 27.79 -4.06 -22.09
CA ASP A 93 26.84 -4.76 -22.97
C ASP A 93 25.42 -4.20 -22.77
N PRO A 94 24.80 -3.61 -23.81
CA PRO A 94 23.45 -3.04 -23.71
C PRO A 94 22.40 -4.04 -23.21
N GLN A 95 22.51 -5.33 -23.56
CA GLN A 95 21.53 -6.33 -23.14
C GLN A 95 21.69 -6.68 -21.65
N LYS A 96 22.93 -6.93 -21.21
CA LYS A 96 23.23 -7.20 -19.80
C LYS A 96 22.91 -5.99 -18.92
N ARG A 97 23.19 -4.77 -19.39
CA ARG A 97 22.84 -3.52 -18.70
C ARG A 97 21.33 -3.40 -18.47
N ILE A 98 20.50 -3.70 -19.46
CA ILE A 98 19.02 -3.69 -19.31
C ILE A 98 18.55 -4.70 -18.27
N ILE A 99 19.09 -5.93 -18.32
CA ILE A 99 18.73 -6.99 -17.37
C ILE A 99 19.12 -6.57 -15.95
N TYR A 100 20.34 -6.05 -15.78
CA TYR A 100 20.85 -5.56 -14.52
C TYR A 100 20.04 -4.38 -13.96
N ASP A 101 19.70 -3.39 -14.79
CA ASP A 101 18.88 -2.24 -14.40
C ASP A 101 17.48 -2.64 -13.93
N THR A 102 16.96 -3.78 -14.42
CA THR A 102 15.60 -4.25 -14.14
C THR A 102 15.53 -5.19 -12.95
N TYR A 103 16.48 -6.12 -12.84
CA TYR A 103 16.42 -7.26 -11.91
C TYR A 103 17.63 -7.33 -10.97
N GLY A 104 18.58 -6.40 -11.07
CA GLY A 104 19.85 -6.47 -10.36
C GLY A 104 20.70 -7.64 -10.84
N GLU A 105 21.64 -8.07 -9.99
CA GLU A 105 22.55 -9.17 -10.33
C GLU A 105 21.84 -10.53 -10.42
N GLU A 106 20.74 -10.73 -9.67
CA GLU A 106 19.94 -11.95 -9.72
C GLU A 106 19.39 -12.22 -11.13
N GLY A 107 19.04 -11.15 -11.86
CA GLY A 107 18.60 -11.24 -13.25
C GLY A 107 19.67 -11.72 -14.21
N LEU A 108 20.96 -11.50 -13.93
CA LEU A 108 22.04 -11.91 -14.82
C LEU A 108 22.30 -13.42 -14.78
N ASN A 109 21.90 -14.08 -13.70
CA ASN A 109 22.11 -15.52 -13.49
C ASN A 109 20.99 -16.39 -14.08
N ALA A 110 19.82 -15.82 -14.35
CA ALA A 110 18.71 -16.53 -14.98
C ALA A 110 18.82 -16.44 -16.52
N SER A 111 18.66 -17.57 -17.21
CA SER A 111 18.67 -17.62 -18.68
C SER A 111 17.33 -17.08 -19.20
N TRP A 112 17.27 -15.80 -19.56
CA TRP A 112 16.06 -15.15 -20.06
C TRP A 112 15.98 -15.21 -21.58
N ASP A 113 14.93 -15.84 -22.13
CA ASP A 113 14.57 -15.71 -23.54
C ASP A 113 13.87 -14.37 -23.78
N ILE A 114 14.64 -13.35 -24.15
CA ILE A 114 14.12 -12.05 -24.53
C ILE A 114 13.69 -12.13 -26.01
N GLY A 115 12.38 -12.19 -26.27
CA GLY A 115 11.83 -12.21 -27.62
C GLY A 115 12.20 -10.96 -28.46
N PRO A 116 12.15 -11.04 -29.80
CA PRO A 116 12.68 -9.98 -30.65
C PRO A 116 11.72 -8.79 -30.81
N ARG A 117 12.24 -7.60 -30.47
CA ARG A 117 12.05 -6.26 -31.07
C ARG A 117 10.85 -5.33 -30.73
N TYR A 118 11.27 -4.09 -30.42
CA TYR A 118 10.68 -2.74 -30.50
C TYR A 118 9.41 -2.37 -29.71
N LYS A 119 9.61 -2.02 -28.44
CA LYS A 119 8.88 -0.96 -27.72
C LYS A 119 9.91 -0.14 -26.92
N SER A 120 9.61 1.12 -26.57
CA SER A 120 10.57 1.98 -25.84
C SER A 120 10.88 1.39 -24.45
N THR A 121 12.07 1.68 -23.91
CA THR A 121 12.57 1.13 -22.63
C THR A 121 11.65 1.46 -21.46
N GLU A 122 11.01 2.63 -21.50
CA GLU A 122 10.09 3.12 -20.45
C GLU A 122 8.71 2.47 -20.55
N GLU A 123 8.16 2.33 -21.76
CA GLU A 123 6.86 1.68 -22.00
C GLU A 123 6.90 0.17 -21.72
N LEU A 124 8.02 -0.50 -22.02
CA LEU A 124 8.26 -1.89 -21.61
C LEU A 124 8.14 -2.00 -20.09
N ARG A 125 8.91 -1.17 -19.38
CA ARG A 125 9.01 -1.20 -17.93
C ARG A 125 7.64 -1.01 -17.28
N GLU A 126 6.86 -0.04 -17.74
CA GLU A 126 5.52 0.23 -17.22
C GLU A 126 4.54 -0.92 -17.50
N GLU A 127 4.53 -1.49 -18.71
CA GLU A 127 3.69 -2.64 -19.02
C GLU A 127 4.08 -3.88 -18.21
N TYR A 128 5.37 -4.13 -18.01
CA TYR A 128 5.86 -5.26 -17.22
C TYR A 128 5.56 -5.08 -15.74
N GLU A 129 5.79 -3.90 -15.16
CA GLU A 129 5.43 -3.60 -13.78
C GLU A 129 3.93 -3.75 -13.56
N LYS A 130 3.11 -3.30 -14.52
CA LYS A 130 1.66 -3.45 -14.47
C LYS A 130 1.22 -4.91 -14.53
N LYS A 131 1.80 -5.73 -15.41
CA LYS A 131 1.51 -7.17 -15.49
C LYS A 131 1.98 -7.93 -14.25
N ALA A 132 3.15 -7.61 -13.71
CA ALA A 132 3.67 -8.25 -12.50
C ALA A 132 2.81 -7.92 -11.27
N ARG A 133 2.33 -6.67 -11.14
CA ARG A 133 1.39 -6.27 -10.09
C ARG A 133 0.04 -6.99 -10.25
N GLN A 134 -0.51 -7.02 -11.47
CA GLN A 134 -1.77 -7.72 -11.75
C GLN A 134 -1.67 -9.23 -11.47
N LYS A 135 -0.56 -9.86 -11.84
CA LYS A 135 -0.32 -11.28 -11.57
C LYS A 135 -0.19 -11.55 -10.07
N ARG A 136 0.58 -10.74 -9.34
CA ARG A 136 0.66 -10.83 -7.87
C ARG A 136 -0.71 -10.65 -7.20
N GLU A 137 -1.49 -9.66 -7.64
CA GLU A 137 -2.83 -9.40 -7.11
C GLU A 137 -3.78 -10.59 -7.41
N GLN A 138 -3.74 -11.14 -8.62
CA GLN A 138 -4.48 -12.36 -8.97
C GLN A 138 -4.03 -13.58 -8.19
N ASP A 139 -2.73 -13.79 -8.00
CA ASP A 139 -2.20 -14.90 -7.23
C ASP A 139 -2.63 -14.79 -5.76
N LEU A 140 -2.61 -13.59 -5.17
CA LEU A 140 -3.12 -13.31 -3.83
C LEU A 140 -4.64 -13.53 -3.71
N GLU A 141 -5.42 -13.09 -4.70
CA GLU A 141 -6.87 -13.36 -4.74
C GLU A 141 -7.15 -14.87 -4.91
N ASN A 142 -6.32 -15.58 -5.67
CA ASN A 142 -6.41 -17.02 -5.89
C ASN A 142 -6.01 -17.85 -4.66
N LEU A 143 -5.16 -17.30 -3.75
CA LEU A 143 -4.85 -17.93 -2.47
C LEU A 143 -6.09 -18.05 -1.58
N VAL A 144 -7.07 -17.13 -1.73
CA VAL A 144 -8.25 -17.06 -0.87
C VAL A 144 -9.51 -17.31 -1.66
N ARG A 145 -9.73 -18.57 -2.01
CA ARG A 145 -10.96 -19.08 -2.65
C ARG A 145 -12.18 -19.07 -1.72
N SER A 146 -11.99 -18.68 -0.46
CA SER A 146 -13.01 -18.59 0.58
C SER A 146 -13.33 -17.13 0.89
N ARG A 147 -14.59 -16.73 0.71
CA ARG A 147 -15.09 -15.41 1.10
C ARG A 147 -16.07 -15.55 2.24
N GLY A 148 -15.84 -14.80 3.31
CA GLY A 148 -16.73 -14.77 4.46
C GLY A 148 -17.16 -13.36 4.83
N GLU A 149 -18.41 -13.20 5.21
CA GLU A 149 -18.96 -11.97 5.77
C GLU A 149 -19.62 -12.29 7.11
N PHE A 150 -19.19 -11.60 8.15
CA PHE A 150 -19.71 -11.71 9.51
C PHE A 150 -20.25 -10.35 9.90
N GLN A 151 -21.51 -10.28 10.29
CA GLN A 151 -22.13 -9.07 10.76
C GLN A 151 -22.84 -9.32 12.09
N LEU A 152 -22.44 -8.58 13.12
CA LEU A 152 -23.06 -8.60 14.44
C LEU A 152 -23.68 -7.22 14.69
N THR A 153 -25.01 -7.13 14.63
CA THR A 153 -25.74 -5.90 14.93
C THR A 153 -26.05 -5.84 16.42
N LEU A 154 -25.52 -4.83 17.10
CA LEU A 154 -25.76 -4.55 18.51
C LEU A 154 -26.74 -3.40 18.64
N ASN A 155 -27.78 -3.58 19.46
CA ASN A 155 -28.68 -2.51 19.88
C ASN A 155 -28.23 -1.98 21.24
N ALA A 156 -27.72 -0.76 21.24
CA ALA A 156 -27.25 -0.06 22.43
C ALA A 156 -28.20 1.08 22.84
N THR A 157 -29.40 1.19 22.28
CA THR A 157 -30.36 2.28 22.61
C THR A 157 -30.64 2.35 24.12
N GLN A 158 -30.82 1.21 24.78
CA GLN A 158 -31.06 1.14 26.24
C GLN A 158 -29.85 1.55 27.10
N VAL A 159 -28.65 1.59 26.52
CA VAL A 159 -27.43 2.07 27.19
C VAL A 159 -27.48 3.59 27.34
N PHE A 160 -28.07 4.27 26.35
CA PHE A 160 -28.13 5.73 26.26
C PHE A 160 -29.49 6.31 26.69
N ASP A 161 -30.50 5.47 26.89
CA ASP A 161 -31.80 5.89 27.42
C ASP A 161 -31.69 6.24 28.91
N PRO A 162 -31.95 7.51 29.31
CA PRO A 162 -31.92 7.91 30.71
C PRO A 162 -33.09 7.35 31.54
N TYR A 163 -34.13 6.81 30.90
CA TYR A 163 -35.31 6.31 31.60
C TYR A 163 -35.08 4.88 32.11
N GLU A 164 -35.01 4.73 33.44
CA GLU A 164 -35.19 3.44 34.10
C GLU A 164 -36.61 3.37 34.66
N PRO A 165 -37.43 2.39 34.26
CA PRO A 165 -38.79 2.28 34.78
C PRO A 165 -38.74 2.06 36.30
N PRO A 166 -39.63 2.70 37.08
CA PRO A 166 -39.68 2.51 38.52
C PRO A 166 -40.01 1.04 38.85
N VAL A 167 -39.28 0.46 39.80
CA VAL A 167 -39.56 -0.88 40.29
C VAL A 167 -40.67 -0.78 41.33
N PHE A 168 -41.81 -1.40 41.06
CA PHE A 168 -42.91 -1.49 42.02
C PHE A 168 -42.74 -2.76 42.86
N ALA A 169 -42.59 -2.61 44.18
CA ALA A 169 -43.03 -3.68 45.08
C ALA A 169 -44.55 -3.61 45.10
N GLY A 170 -45.24 -4.76 45.08
CA GLY A 170 -46.71 -4.82 45.02
C GLY A 170 -47.41 -3.85 45.98
N PHE A 171 -48.67 -3.49 45.67
CA PHE A 171 -49.44 -2.41 46.31
C PHE A 171 -48.88 -0.99 46.06
N GLY A 172 -48.59 -0.65 44.80
CA GLY A 172 -48.45 0.76 44.37
C GLY A 172 -47.28 1.55 44.96
N GLN A 173 -46.40 0.92 45.75
CA GLN A 173 -45.21 1.56 46.32
C GLN A 173 -44.07 1.54 45.31
N GLN A 174 -43.70 2.73 44.82
CA GLN A 174 -42.51 2.93 44.01
C GLN A 174 -41.26 2.80 44.89
N ILE A 175 -40.39 1.83 44.57
CA ILE A 175 -39.06 1.75 45.16
C ILE A 175 -38.12 2.54 44.25
N GLN A 176 -37.43 3.55 44.81
CA GLN A 176 -36.34 4.20 44.09
C GLN A 176 -35.22 3.17 43.87
N PRO A 177 -34.78 2.91 42.63
CA PRO A 177 -33.72 1.95 42.38
C PRO A 177 -32.46 2.40 43.13
N ALA A 178 -31.85 1.48 43.90
CA ALA A 178 -30.61 1.77 44.62
C ALA A 178 -29.55 2.30 43.65
N LYS A 179 -28.86 3.40 44.00
CA LYS A 179 -27.76 3.96 43.20
C LYS A 179 -26.65 2.90 43.08
N LYS A 180 -26.66 2.11 42.00
CA LYS A 180 -25.68 1.03 41.78
C LYS A 180 -24.28 1.61 41.58
N ARG A 181 -23.31 1.04 42.31
CA ARG A 181 -21.92 1.52 42.46
C ARG A 181 -21.15 1.65 41.13
N ASN A 182 -21.52 0.89 40.08
CA ASN A 182 -20.89 0.92 38.75
C ASN A 182 -21.92 1.19 37.63
N ARG A 183 -22.28 2.46 37.41
CA ARG A 183 -23.26 2.88 36.38
C ARG A 183 -22.90 2.43 34.96
N ILE A 184 -21.62 2.47 34.58
CA ILE A 184 -21.17 2.19 33.21
C ILE A 184 -21.31 0.70 32.86
N VAL A 185 -20.84 -0.20 33.73
CA VAL A 185 -20.92 -1.66 33.50
C VAL A 185 -22.39 -2.11 33.45
N HIS A 186 -23.23 -1.54 34.32
CA HIS A 186 -24.68 -1.78 34.28
C HIS A 186 -25.32 -1.26 32.99
N ALA A 187 -24.96 -0.06 32.53
CA ALA A 187 -25.44 0.48 31.26
C ALA A 187 -25.03 -0.42 30.09
N LEU A 188 -23.76 -0.85 30.02
CA LEU A 188 -23.27 -1.75 28.96
C LEU A 188 -23.97 -3.12 28.96
N SER A 189 -24.38 -3.63 30.13
CA SER A 189 -25.13 -4.89 30.22
C SER A 189 -26.53 -4.83 29.59
N LYS A 190 -27.06 -3.64 29.32
CA LYS A 190 -28.33 -3.44 28.62
C LYS A 190 -28.21 -3.56 27.10
N ALA A 191 -26.99 -3.61 26.55
CA ALA A 191 -26.80 -3.79 25.13
C ALA A 191 -27.24 -5.20 24.70
N GLN A 192 -28.07 -5.28 23.67
CA GLN A 192 -28.63 -6.55 23.19
C GLN A 192 -28.16 -6.85 21.76
N THR A 193 -27.90 -8.12 21.48
CA THR A 193 -27.64 -8.58 20.12
C THR A 193 -28.95 -8.63 19.33
N GLN A 194 -29.12 -7.76 18.35
CA GLN A 194 -30.36 -7.69 17.56
C GLN A 194 -30.34 -8.68 16.39
N GLN A 195 -29.21 -8.75 15.69
CA GLN A 195 -29.05 -9.62 14.53
C GLN A 195 -27.61 -10.15 14.42
N LEU A 196 -27.48 -11.45 14.17
CA LEU A 196 -26.25 -12.08 13.69
C LEU A 196 -26.47 -12.51 12.23
N PHE A 197 -25.58 -12.08 11.34
CA PHE A 197 -25.57 -12.47 9.94
C PHE A 197 -24.21 -13.05 9.61
N MET A 198 -24.18 -14.23 8.99
CA MET A 198 -22.96 -14.86 8.54
C MET A 198 -23.18 -15.39 7.13
N ARG A 199 -22.24 -15.12 6.23
CA ARG A 199 -22.21 -15.69 4.88
C ARG A 199 -20.82 -16.23 4.64
N HIS A 200 -20.71 -17.44 4.13
CA HIS A 200 -19.43 -18.03 3.78
C HIS A 200 -19.57 -18.77 2.46
N SER A 201 -18.67 -18.52 1.51
CA SER A 201 -18.73 -19.10 0.17
C SER A 201 -17.36 -19.45 -0.35
N PHE A 202 -17.27 -20.58 -1.02
CA PHE A 202 -16.09 -21.07 -1.71
C PHE A 202 -16.30 -20.99 -3.22
N GLU A 203 -15.35 -20.40 -3.94
CA GLU A 203 -15.33 -20.34 -5.40
C GLU A 203 -14.33 -21.36 -5.95
N THR A 204 -14.80 -22.21 -6.86
CA THR A 204 -13.97 -23.22 -7.54
C THR A 204 -14.21 -23.15 -9.04
N GLN A 205 -13.15 -23.31 -9.82
CA GLN A 205 -13.23 -23.34 -11.28
C GLN A 205 -13.22 -24.81 -11.72
N ILE A 206 -14.26 -25.23 -12.46
CA ILE A 206 -14.33 -26.59 -13.03
C ILE A 206 -13.66 -26.60 -14.41
N GLY A 207 -13.68 -25.46 -15.11
CA GLY A 207 -13.00 -25.26 -16.38
C GLY A 207 -12.74 -23.77 -16.63
N PRO A 208 -12.14 -23.40 -17.78
CA PRO A 208 -11.74 -22.02 -18.06
C PRO A 208 -12.93 -21.05 -18.18
N GLN A 209 -14.13 -21.56 -18.44
CA GLN A 209 -15.35 -20.77 -18.67
C GLN A 209 -16.43 -20.98 -17.59
N THR A 210 -16.22 -21.90 -16.65
CA THR A 210 -17.25 -22.29 -15.68
C THR A 210 -16.72 -22.22 -14.25
N HIS A 211 -17.36 -21.36 -13.46
CA HIS A 211 -17.08 -21.17 -12.04
C HIS A 211 -18.27 -21.67 -11.23
N VAL A 212 -17.99 -22.38 -10.16
CA VAL A 212 -18.98 -22.85 -9.21
C VAL A 212 -18.68 -22.23 -7.86
N VAL A 213 -19.70 -21.58 -7.29
CA VAL A 213 -19.65 -21.02 -5.95
C VAL A 213 -20.62 -21.80 -5.07
N ILE A 214 -20.11 -22.34 -3.97
CA ILE A 214 -20.91 -23.04 -2.97
C ILE A 214 -20.76 -22.29 -1.65
N GLY A 215 -21.87 -21.93 -1.01
CA GLY A 215 -21.80 -21.20 0.24
C GLY A 215 -23.00 -21.42 1.15
N GLY A 216 -22.83 -21.07 2.41
CA GLY A 216 -23.91 -20.98 3.39
C GLY A 216 -24.17 -19.51 3.75
N SER A 217 -25.43 -19.18 4.00
CA SER A 217 -25.81 -17.98 4.73
C SER A 217 -26.62 -18.34 5.96
N MET A 218 -26.44 -17.59 7.03
CA MET A 218 -27.16 -17.73 8.28
C MET A 218 -27.58 -16.35 8.75
N VAL A 219 -28.83 -16.24 9.17
CA VAL A 219 -29.36 -15.04 9.80
C VAL A 219 -30.06 -15.46 11.08
N SER A 220 -29.65 -14.89 12.21
CA SER A 220 -30.36 -14.99 13.48
C SER A 220 -30.82 -13.60 13.91
N ARG A 221 -32.12 -13.46 14.19
CA ARG A 221 -32.73 -12.22 14.69
C ARG A 221 -33.52 -12.55 15.94
N SER A 222 -33.20 -11.88 17.04
CA SER A 222 -33.93 -12.02 18.31
C SER A 222 -34.18 -13.47 18.75
N GLY A 223 -33.16 -14.34 18.65
CA GLY A 223 -33.23 -15.75 19.07
C GLY A 223 -33.83 -16.72 18.04
N MET A 224 -34.41 -16.24 16.94
CA MET A 224 -34.85 -17.07 15.82
C MET A 224 -33.81 -17.02 14.69
N GLY A 225 -33.22 -18.17 14.39
CA GLY A 225 -32.20 -18.32 13.37
C GLY A 225 -32.63 -19.22 12.21
N GLY A 226 -32.27 -18.83 11.00
CA GLY A 226 -32.41 -19.63 9.79
C GLY A 226 -31.11 -19.63 8.99
N GLY A 227 -30.77 -20.79 8.42
CA GLY A 227 -29.64 -20.95 7.52
C GLY A 227 -30.11 -21.41 6.14
N ASN A 228 -29.38 -21.03 5.10
CA ASN A 228 -29.57 -21.54 3.76
C ASN A 228 -28.23 -21.90 3.11
N VAL A 229 -28.25 -22.87 2.22
CA VAL A 229 -27.10 -23.26 1.38
C VAL A 229 -27.39 -22.77 -0.03
N LEU A 230 -26.44 -22.04 -0.61
CA LEU A 230 -26.51 -21.45 -1.93
C LEU A 230 -25.50 -22.16 -2.84
N GLY A 231 -25.97 -22.64 -3.97
CA GLY A 231 -25.15 -23.12 -5.06
C GLY A 231 -25.30 -22.20 -6.27
N THR A 232 -24.18 -21.70 -6.78
CA THR A 232 -24.16 -20.80 -7.93
C THR A 232 -23.24 -21.38 -9.00
N ILE A 233 -23.74 -21.43 -10.24
CA ILE A 233 -22.96 -21.80 -11.42
C ILE A 233 -22.89 -20.57 -12.32
N ARG A 234 -21.69 -20.05 -12.51
CA ARG A 234 -21.40 -18.97 -13.46
C ARG A 234 -20.70 -19.55 -14.67
N HIS A 235 -21.27 -19.32 -15.85
CA HIS A 235 -20.77 -19.82 -17.12
C HIS A 235 -20.63 -18.69 -18.14
N THR A 236 -19.43 -18.56 -18.71
CA THR A 236 -19.14 -17.59 -19.76
C THR A 236 -19.29 -18.26 -21.12
N VAL A 237 -20.41 -18.01 -21.80
CA VAL A 237 -20.73 -18.59 -23.12
C VAL A 237 -19.87 -17.95 -24.21
N SER A 238 -19.66 -16.63 -24.12
CA SER A 238 -18.78 -15.88 -25.01
C SER A 238 -18.18 -14.68 -24.26
N PRO A 239 -17.15 -14.01 -24.80
CA PRO A 239 -16.62 -12.79 -24.18
C PRO A 239 -17.67 -11.67 -23.99
N LYS A 240 -18.77 -11.71 -24.75
CA LYS A 240 -19.87 -10.75 -24.66
C LYS A 240 -21.05 -11.23 -23.80
N LEU A 241 -21.18 -12.54 -23.58
CA LEU A 241 -22.32 -13.15 -22.91
C LEU A 241 -21.87 -14.09 -21.79
N TRP A 242 -22.29 -13.79 -20.56
CA TRP A 242 -22.14 -14.70 -19.44
C TRP A 242 -23.43 -14.79 -18.63
N GLY A 243 -23.64 -15.95 -18.03
CA GLY A 243 -24.80 -16.24 -17.20
C GLY A 243 -24.40 -16.81 -15.85
N GLU A 244 -25.25 -16.59 -14.86
CA GLU A 244 -25.09 -17.07 -13.49
C GLU A 244 -26.44 -17.59 -13.01
N ILE A 245 -26.48 -18.86 -12.62
CA ILE A 245 -27.65 -19.51 -12.03
C ILE A 245 -27.34 -19.75 -10.56
N THR A 246 -28.16 -19.22 -9.67
CA THR A 246 -28.06 -19.42 -8.22
C THR A 246 -29.32 -20.12 -7.72
N ALA A 247 -29.14 -21.22 -6.98
CA ALA A 247 -30.21 -21.95 -6.33
C ALA A 247 -29.96 -22.06 -4.83
N THR A 248 -31.01 -21.90 -4.02
CA THR A 248 -30.96 -22.17 -2.58
C THR A 248 -31.58 -23.53 -2.24
N LEU A 249 -30.93 -24.28 -1.36
CA LEU A 249 -31.30 -25.67 -1.05
C LEU A 249 -32.39 -25.78 0.03
N LEU A 250 -32.29 -24.95 1.07
CA LEU A 250 -33.20 -24.94 2.22
C LEU A 250 -34.32 -23.92 2.03
N LYS A 251 -35.40 -24.04 2.82
CA LYS A 251 -36.53 -23.10 2.75
C LYS A 251 -36.09 -21.69 3.22
N PRO A 252 -36.47 -20.60 2.52
CA PRO A 252 -37.16 -20.58 1.23
C PRO A 252 -36.24 -20.99 0.05
N ARG A 253 -36.77 -21.84 -0.83
CA ARG A 253 -36.08 -22.32 -2.03
C ARG A 253 -36.28 -21.31 -3.16
N MET A 254 -35.21 -20.65 -3.55
CA MET A 254 -35.20 -19.58 -4.53
C MET A 254 -34.28 -19.97 -5.67
N LEU A 255 -34.69 -19.65 -6.89
CA LEU A 255 -33.89 -19.81 -8.10
C LEU A 255 -33.71 -18.43 -8.75
N SER A 256 -32.46 -18.04 -9.00
CA SER A 256 -32.14 -16.79 -9.67
C SER A 256 -31.27 -17.06 -10.89
N LEU A 257 -31.67 -16.51 -12.03
CA LEU A 257 -30.88 -16.45 -13.25
C LEU A 257 -30.46 -15.00 -13.46
N LYS A 258 -29.16 -14.77 -13.61
CA LYS A 258 -28.59 -13.48 -13.99
C LYS A 258 -27.82 -13.66 -15.29
N THR A 259 -28.07 -12.80 -16.27
CA THR A 259 -27.37 -12.81 -17.54
C THR A 259 -26.87 -11.41 -17.88
N TYR A 260 -25.64 -11.35 -18.39
CA TYR A 260 -24.99 -10.13 -18.84
C TYR A 260 -24.69 -10.26 -20.33
N TYR A 261 -25.10 -9.26 -21.10
CA TYR A 261 -24.86 -9.20 -22.53
C TYR A 261 -24.27 -7.84 -22.92
N SER A 262 -23.07 -7.83 -23.48
CA SER A 262 -22.45 -6.65 -24.08
C SER A 262 -22.95 -6.49 -25.52
N ILE A 263 -23.78 -5.46 -25.75
CA ILE A 263 -24.26 -5.09 -27.09
C ILE A 263 -23.10 -4.47 -27.88
N SER A 264 -22.36 -3.56 -27.25
CA SER A 264 -21.19 -2.88 -27.82
C SER A 264 -20.15 -2.64 -26.73
N ALA A 265 -18.99 -2.07 -27.09
CA ALA A 265 -17.97 -1.70 -26.11
C ALA A 265 -18.48 -0.73 -25.03
N ASP A 266 -19.48 0.08 -25.36
CA ASP A 266 -20.04 1.12 -24.49
C ASP A 266 -21.43 0.80 -23.95
N SER A 267 -22.11 -0.24 -24.46
CA SER A 267 -23.49 -0.59 -24.08
C SER A 267 -23.61 -2.03 -23.60
N PHE A 268 -24.33 -2.23 -22.51
CA PHE A 268 -24.59 -3.55 -21.93
C PHE A 268 -26.03 -3.69 -21.45
N VAL A 269 -26.46 -4.94 -21.33
CA VAL A 269 -27.75 -5.31 -20.76
C VAL A 269 -27.53 -6.37 -19.70
N ASN A 270 -28.06 -6.13 -18.51
CA ASN A 270 -28.14 -7.10 -17.43
C ASN A 270 -29.59 -7.48 -17.24
N THR A 271 -29.90 -8.76 -17.29
CA THR A 271 -31.23 -9.27 -16.95
C THR A 271 -31.12 -10.21 -15.76
N THR A 272 -32.01 -10.04 -14.79
CA THR A 272 -32.15 -10.99 -13.69
C THR A 272 -33.59 -11.48 -13.61
N ALA A 273 -33.77 -12.78 -13.46
CA ALA A 273 -35.04 -13.43 -13.22
C ALA A 273 -34.95 -14.16 -11.88
N GLN A 274 -35.81 -13.83 -10.94
CA GLN A 274 -35.80 -14.39 -9.60
C GLN A 274 -37.14 -15.05 -9.28
N LEU A 275 -37.10 -16.36 -9.07
CA LEU A 275 -38.23 -17.19 -8.71
C LEU A 275 -38.15 -17.53 -7.22
N ASN A 276 -39.09 -16.98 -6.43
CA ASN A 276 -39.14 -17.17 -4.97
C ASN A 276 -39.93 -18.42 -4.56
N SER A 277 -40.81 -18.90 -5.44
CA SER A 277 -41.65 -20.09 -5.27
C SER A 277 -41.96 -20.64 -6.67
N VAL A 278 -42.13 -21.95 -6.81
CA VAL A 278 -42.51 -22.58 -8.09
C VAL A 278 -43.92 -22.15 -8.54
N TYR A 279 -44.77 -21.76 -7.60
CA TYR A 279 -46.15 -21.33 -7.84
C TYR A 279 -46.28 -19.84 -8.16
N ASP A 280 -45.24 -19.05 -7.88
CA ASP A 280 -45.21 -17.62 -8.19
C ASP A 280 -44.35 -17.39 -9.45
N PRO A 281 -44.78 -16.56 -10.40
CA PRO A 281 -43.96 -16.22 -11.55
C PRO A 281 -42.70 -15.43 -11.14
N PRO A 282 -41.63 -15.50 -11.96
CA PRO A 282 -40.37 -14.86 -11.63
C PRO A 282 -40.48 -13.33 -11.70
N VAL A 283 -39.87 -12.67 -10.72
CA VAL A 283 -39.64 -11.22 -10.78
C VAL A 283 -38.51 -10.99 -11.77
N LEU A 284 -38.80 -10.23 -12.83
CA LEU A 284 -37.84 -9.89 -13.86
C LEU A 284 -37.31 -8.48 -13.62
N SER A 285 -36.01 -8.30 -13.79
CA SER A 285 -35.41 -6.98 -13.92
C SER A 285 -34.45 -6.92 -15.09
N ALA A 286 -34.48 -5.82 -15.82
CA ALA A 286 -33.62 -5.55 -16.96
C ALA A 286 -32.96 -4.19 -16.77
N THR A 287 -31.64 -4.17 -16.64
CA THR A 287 -30.82 -2.97 -16.61
C THR A 287 -30.15 -2.79 -17.97
N VAL A 288 -30.46 -1.70 -18.66
CA VAL A 288 -29.78 -1.28 -19.89
C VAL A 288 -28.83 -0.15 -19.53
N GLY A 289 -27.54 -0.33 -19.79
CA GLY A 289 -26.50 0.65 -19.50
C GLY A 289 -25.77 1.10 -20.75
N ARG A 290 -25.37 2.38 -20.77
CA ARG A 290 -24.52 2.95 -21.82
C ARG A 290 -23.54 3.96 -21.23
N ARG A 291 -22.29 3.91 -21.69
CA ARG A 291 -21.29 4.94 -21.42
C ARG A 291 -21.71 6.25 -22.08
N LEU A 292 -21.98 7.27 -21.27
CA LEU A 292 -22.42 8.59 -21.73
C LEU A 292 -21.21 9.51 -21.96
N PHE A 293 -20.18 9.38 -21.11
CA PHE A 293 -18.94 10.17 -21.16
C PHE A 293 -17.72 9.29 -20.90
N SER A 294 -16.52 9.83 -21.07
CA SER A 294 -15.26 9.10 -20.83
C SER A 294 -15.17 8.48 -19.43
N ALA A 295 -15.79 9.08 -18.42
CA ALA A 295 -15.76 8.58 -17.05
C ALA A 295 -17.13 8.15 -16.50
N THR A 296 -18.22 8.35 -17.24
CA THR A 296 -19.60 8.21 -16.73
C THR A 296 -20.42 7.24 -17.57
N THR A 297 -21.10 6.32 -16.89
CA THR A 297 -22.05 5.38 -17.46
C THR A 297 -23.43 5.68 -16.91
N GLY A 298 -24.39 5.91 -17.80
CA GLY A 298 -25.80 5.97 -17.46
C GLY A 298 -26.43 4.58 -17.56
N TYR A 299 -27.39 4.28 -16.71
CA TYR A 299 -28.15 3.04 -16.77
C TYR A 299 -29.61 3.26 -16.40
N MET A 300 -30.48 2.42 -16.94
CA MET A 300 -31.89 2.38 -16.61
C MET A 300 -32.25 0.95 -16.25
N THR A 301 -32.88 0.75 -15.09
CA THR A 301 -33.34 -0.55 -14.61
C THR A 301 -34.85 -0.57 -14.57
N TYR A 302 -35.46 -1.50 -15.30
CA TYR A 302 -36.88 -1.82 -15.17
C TYR A 302 -37.05 -3.08 -14.31
N ARG A 303 -37.97 -3.04 -13.35
CA ARG A 303 -38.35 -4.18 -12.51
C ARG A 303 -39.85 -4.40 -12.62
N THR A 304 -40.24 -5.61 -13.00
CA THR A 304 -41.65 -5.99 -13.29
C THR A 304 -42.53 -6.12 -12.05
N GLY A 305 -41.95 -6.13 -10.84
CA GLY A 305 -42.68 -6.51 -9.64
C GLY A 305 -43.18 -7.95 -9.67
N GLU A 306 -44.21 -8.22 -8.89
CA GLU A 306 -44.94 -9.49 -8.89
C GLU A 306 -46.14 -9.38 -9.84
N TRP A 307 -46.27 -10.32 -10.77
CA TRP A 307 -47.30 -10.29 -11.82
C TRP A 307 -48.01 -11.64 -11.87
N SER A 308 -49.19 -11.72 -12.50
CA SER A 308 -49.88 -12.99 -12.76
C SER A 308 -50.20 -13.13 -14.23
N LEU A 309 -50.17 -14.37 -14.73
CA LEU A 309 -50.53 -14.67 -16.10
C LEU A 309 -51.29 -15.99 -16.16
N PHE A 310 -52.49 -15.99 -16.77
CA PHE A 310 -53.33 -17.18 -16.98
C PHE A 310 -53.53 -18.06 -15.72
N GLY A 311 -53.75 -17.44 -14.55
CA GLY A 311 -53.96 -18.15 -13.28
C GLY A 311 -52.67 -18.53 -12.53
N TRP A 312 -51.49 -18.35 -13.14
CA TRP A 312 -50.20 -18.45 -12.44
C TRP A 312 -49.98 -17.17 -11.62
N GLY A 313 -49.75 -17.31 -10.31
CA GLY A 313 -49.68 -16.17 -9.37
C GLY A 313 -51.05 -15.68 -8.88
N GLY A 314 -52.08 -16.53 -8.84
CA GLY A 314 -53.49 -16.16 -8.58
C GLY A 314 -53.84 -15.44 -7.27
N ASP A 315 -52.91 -15.27 -6.32
CA ASP A 315 -53.13 -14.60 -5.02
C ASP A 315 -52.32 -13.27 -4.87
N ILE A 316 -52.12 -12.53 -5.96
CA ILE A 316 -51.38 -11.24 -5.91
C ILE A 316 -52.13 -10.15 -5.13
N SER A 317 -53.45 -10.26 -4.95
CA SER A 317 -54.23 -9.27 -4.18
C SER A 317 -53.76 -9.09 -2.73
N GLN A 318 -53.00 -10.03 -2.16
CA GLN A 318 -52.41 -9.92 -0.82
C GLN A 318 -50.94 -9.45 -0.81
N LYS A 319 -50.28 -9.41 -1.98
CA LYS A 319 -48.86 -9.05 -2.11
C LYS A 319 -48.74 -7.69 -2.78
N MET A 320 -48.10 -6.74 -2.09
CA MET A 320 -47.93 -5.38 -2.62
C MET A 320 -46.98 -5.39 -3.83
N ASP A 321 -47.43 -4.85 -4.96
CA ASP A 321 -46.63 -4.76 -6.19
C ASP A 321 -45.39 -3.86 -6.00
N ARG A 322 -44.20 -4.40 -6.31
CA ARG A 322 -42.90 -3.71 -6.22
C ARG A 322 -42.33 -3.33 -7.58
N SER A 323 -43.20 -3.11 -8.56
CA SER A 323 -42.83 -2.57 -9.87
C SER A 323 -42.14 -1.21 -9.74
N SER A 324 -41.01 -1.06 -10.42
CA SER A 324 -40.21 0.17 -10.39
C SER A 324 -39.37 0.37 -11.63
N VAL A 325 -39.15 1.63 -11.98
CA VAL A 325 -38.15 2.08 -12.96
C VAL A 325 -37.10 2.88 -12.20
N SER A 326 -35.82 2.57 -12.40
CA SER A 326 -34.73 3.42 -11.93
C SER A 326 -33.89 3.95 -13.06
N LEU A 327 -33.46 5.19 -12.92
CA LEU A 327 -32.52 5.87 -13.80
C LEU A 327 -31.33 6.28 -12.96
N GLY A 328 -30.14 5.83 -13.33
CA GLY A 328 -28.92 6.10 -12.60
C GLY A 328 -27.76 6.47 -13.49
N MET A 329 -26.76 7.09 -12.87
CA MET A 329 -25.46 7.37 -13.46
C MET A 329 -24.38 7.01 -12.45
N ALA A 330 -23.31 6.39 -12.92
CA ALA A 330 -22.14 6.08 -12.12
C ALA A 330 -20.87 6.37 -12.91
N GLY A 331 -19.85 6.89 -12.24
CA GLY A 331 -18.60 7.22 -12.87
C GLY A 331 -17.40 7.15 -11.94
N MET A 332 -16.22 7.15 -12.55
CA MET A 332 -14.95 7.10 -11.83
C MET A 332 -13.98 8.13 -12.40
N ASN A 333 -13.54 9.04 -11.53
CA ASN A 333 -12.51 10.04 -11.81
C ASN A 333 -11.20 9.67 -11.11
N LYS A 334 -10.11 10.40 -11.41
CA LYS A 334 -8.83 10.25 -10.71
C LYS A 334 -8.98 10.34 -9.19
N HIS A 335 -9.87 11.22 -8.72
CA HIS A 335 -10.06 11.52 -7.30
C HIS A 335 -11.11 10.65 -6.59
N GLY A 336 -11.86 9.80 -7.30
CA GLY A 336 -12.94 9.08 -6.65
C GLY A 336 -14.00 8.49 -7.56
N ASN A 337 -14.97 7.83 -6.93
CA ASN A 337 -16.13 7.25 -7.60
C ASN A 337 -17.38 8.05 -7.20
N TYR A 338 -18.33 8.19 -8.11
CA TYR A 338 -19.63 8.78 -7.80
C TYR A 338 -20.73 7.96 -8.44
N SER A 339 -21.89 7.94 -7.80
CA SER A 339 -23.11 7.38 -8.36
C SER A 339 -24.33 8.17 -7.88
N GLY A 340 -25.31 8.30 -8.75
CA GLY A 340 -26.62 8.84 -8.42
C GLY A 340 -27.70 7.99 -9.07
N GLU A 341 -28.79 7.75 -8.36
CA GLU A 341 -29.92 6.96 -8.84
C GLU A 341 -31.23 7.61 -8.41
N ILE A 342 -32.19 7.66 -9.33
CA ILE A 342 -33.57 8.04 -9.06
C ILE A 342 -34.42 6.83 -9.43
N GLN A 343 -35.12 6.27 -8.44
CA GLN A 343 -36.08 5.20 -8.63
C GLN A 343 -37.49 5.74 -8.41
N THR A 344 -38.38 5.46 -9.36
CA THR A 344 -39.82 5.66 -9.24
C THR A 344 -40.51 4.31 -9.25
N GLY A 345 -41.35 4.07 -8.25
CA GLY A 345 -42.06 2.81 -8.11
C GLY A 345 -43.32 3.00 -7.28
N ILE A 346 -44.27 2.09 -7.44
CA ILE A 346 -45.59 2.18 -6.80
C ILE A 346 -45.44 2.13 -5.27
N MET A 347 -44.56 1.26 -4.77
CA MET A 347 -44.30 1.10 -3.33
C MET A 347 -43.07 1.85 -2.82
N SER A 348 -42.00 1.87 -3.60
CA SER A 348 -40.74 2.51 -3.17
C SER A 348 -40.19 3.40 -4.28
N SER A 349 -40.28 4.70 -4.05
CA SER A 349 -39.56 5.73 -4.81
C SER A 349 -38.42 6.28 -3.97
N HIS A 350 -37.23 6.46 -4.55
CA HIS A 350 -36.07 7.01 -3.86
C HIS A 350 -35.15 7.80 -4.78
N ILE A 351 -34.38 8.70 -4.17
CA ILE A 351 -33.26 9.42 -4.77
C ILE A 351 -32.04 9.08 -3.92
N ALA A 352 -31.01 8.50 -4.52
CA ALA A 352 -29.77 8.13 -3.86
C ALA A 352 -28.58 8.79 -4.55
N GLY A 353 -27.65 9.29 -3.76
CA GLY A 353 -26.36 9.79 -4.20
C GLY A 353 -25.24 9.21 -3.33
N GLU A 354 -24.17 8.72 -3.96
CA GLU A 354 -22.97 8.24 -3.27
C GLU A 354 -21.74 8.87 -3.91
N HIS A 355 -20.81 9.30 -3.07
CA HIS A 355 -19.50 9.79 -3.48
C HIS A 355 -18.42 9.14 -2.63
N THR A 356 -17.46 8.47 -3.28
CA THR A 356 -16.25 7.94 -2.65
C THR A 356 -15.06 8.76 -3.09
N TYR A 357 -14.50 9.57 -2.20
CA TYR A 357 -13.28 10.33 -2.42
C TYR A 357 -12.04 9.53 -1.99
N LYS A 358 -11.02 9.45 -2.86
CA LYS A 358 -9.75 8.79 -2.57
C LYS A 358 -8.79 9.80 -1.95
N LEU A 359 -8.39 9.57 -0.70
CA LEU A 359 -7.43 10.40 0.03
C LEU A 359 -5.98 9.93 -0.24
N PRO A 360 -4.97 10.81 -0.11
CA PRO A 360 -3.57 10.48 -0.39
C PRO A 360 -2.98 9.39 0.53
N ASN A 361 -3.43 9.28 1.77
CA ASN A 361 -2.93 8.28 2.74
C ASN A 361 -3.58 6.89 2.59
N GLN A 362 -3.86 6.45 1.37
CA GLN A 362 -4.56 5.18 1.08
C GLN A 362 -5.97 5.04 1.73
N ALA A 363 -6.50 6.11 2.30
CA ALA A 363 -7.84 6.17 2.87
C ALA A 363 -8.91 6.50 1.82
N ARG A 364 -10.15 6.08 2.06
CA ARG A 364 -11.30 6.39 1.21
C ARG A 364 -12.42 6.97 2.07
N LEU A 365 -12.83 8.20 1.75
CA LEU A 365 -14.00 8.83 2.35
C LEU A 365 -15.22 8.45 1.52
N ARG A 366 -16.23 7.86 2.15
CA ARG A 366 -17.53 7.55 1.56
C ARG A 366 -18.59 8.45 2.16
N MET A 367 -19.38 9.05 1.29
CA MET A 367 -20.54 9.84 1.64
C MET A 367 -21.71 9.30 0.84
N SER A 368 -22.83 9.02 1.49
CA SER A 368 -24.07 8.71 0.77
C SER A 368 -25.26 9.43 1.38
N CYS A 369 -26.23 9.74 0.55
CA CYS A 369 -27.51 10.31 0.95
C CYS A 369 -28.59 9.60 0.15
N THR A 370 -29.53 8.99 0.84
CA THR A 370 -30.69 8.32 0.24
C THR A 370 -31.94 8.93 0.84
N LEU A 371 -32.75 9.55 -0.01
CA LEU A 371 -34.10 9.99 0.31
C LEU A 371 -35.06 8.98 -0.30
N SER A 372 -35.82 8.28 0.53
CA SER A 372 -36.77 7.25 0.08
C SER A 372 -38.13 7.47 0.72
N SER A 373 -39.18 7.09 -0.01
CA SER A 373 -40.56 7.12 0.48
C SER A 373 -40.81 6.09 1.59
N GLU A 374 -40.20 4.91 1.50
CA GLU A 374 -40.34 3.82 2.48
C GLU A 374 -39.39 3.98 3.69
N GLY A 375 -38.14 4.37 3.44
CA GLY A 375 -37.07 4.43 4.45
C GLY A 375 -36.66 5.83 4.88
N GLY A 376 -37.42 6.86 4.47
CA GLY A 376 -37.16 8.27 4.76
C GLY A 376 -35.77 8.73 4.31
N VAL A 377 -35.15 9.61 5.11
CA VAL A 377 -33.83 10.18 4.81
C VAL A 377 -32.76 9.40 5.55
N VAL A 378 -31.76 8.91 4.83
CA VAL A 378 -30.56 8.28 5.40
C VAL A 378 -29.32 8.97 4.84
N VAL A 379 -28.50 9.50 5.73
CA VAL A 379 -27.19 10.07 5.42
C VAL A 379 -26.12 9.18 6.03
N SER A 380 -25.14 8.79 5.23
CA SER A 380 -23.97 8.05 5.69
C SER A 380 -22.68 8.80 5.41
N ILE A 381 -21.77 8.79 6.37
CA ILE A 381 -20.41 9.28 6.21
C ILE A 381 -19.45 8.28 6.84
N GLY A 382 -18.38 7.92 6.14
CA GLY A 382 -17.41 6.99 6.70
C GLY A 382 -16.09 7.00 6.00
N SER A 383 -15.07 6.52 6.69
CA SER A 383 -13.71 6.39 6.18
C SER A 383 -13.27 4.93 6.22
N ASP A 384 -12.76 4.42 5.12
CA ASP A 384 -11.99 3.18 5.08
C ASP A 384 -10.50 3.52 5.02
N HIS A 385 -9.72 3.09 6.01
CA HIS A 385 -8.26 3.19 6.04
C HIS A 385 -7.64 1.83 5.69
N LYS A 386 -6.65 1.83 4.79
CA LYS A 386 -5.84 0.64 4.50
C LYS A 386 -4.71 0.60 5.54
N MET A 387 -4.73 -0.41 6.41
CA MET A 387 -3.78 -0.52 7.54
C MET A 387 -2.60 -1.46 7.27
N THR A 388 -2.74 -2.38 6.31
CA THR A 388 -1.64 -3.19 5.75
C THR A 388 -1.99 -3.50 4.30
N GLU A 389 -1.12 -4.18 3.53
CA GLU A 389 -1.45 -4.60 2.16
C GLU A 389 -2.79 -5.37 2.09
N HIS A 390 -3.10 -6.12 3.14
CA HIS A 390 -4.20 -7.08 3.17
C HIS A 390 -5.34 -6.72 4.12
N VAL A 391 -5.17 -5.73 5.01
CA VAL A 391 -6.16 -5.34 6.02
C VAL A 391 -6.65 -3.91 5.76
N ARG A 392 -7.97 -3.77 5.75
CA ARG A 392 -8.66 -2.47 5.71
C ARG A 392 -9.61 -2.37 6.87
N ILE A 393 -9.51 -1.26 7.60
CA ILE A 393 -10.37 -0.94 8.74
C ILE A 393 -11.20 0.26 8.34
N GLY A 394 -12.51 0.20 8.57
CA GLY A 394 -13.45 1.24 8.23
C GLY A 394 -14.31 1.60 9.42
N MET A 395 -14.66 2.88 9.49
CA MET A 395 -15.65 3.39 10.41
C MET A 395 -16.64 4.21 9.59
N SER A 396 -17.93 3.97 9.76
CA SER A 396 -18.96 4.78 9.14
C SER A 396 -20.08 5.07 10.11
N MET A 397 -20.67 6.23 9.96
CA MET A 397 -21.80 6.70 10.72
C MET A 397 -22.97 6.85 9.77
N GLU A 398 -24.12 6.32 10.16
CA GLU A 398 -25.39 6.42 9.45
C GLU A 398 -26.40 7.09 10.36
N CYS A 399 -27.02 8.17 9.87
CA CYS A 399 -28.06 8.90 10.56
C CYS A 399 -29.27 9.01 9.65
N GLY A 400 -30.46 8.83 10.20
CA GLY A 400 -31.66 8.99 9.38
C GLY A 400 -32.97 8.86 10.14
N LEU A 401 -34.05 9.22 9.47
CA LEU A 401 -35.42 8.99 9.92
C LEU A 401 -36.02 7.95 8.96
N PRO A 402 -36.37 6.71 9.40
CA PRO A 402 -36.50 6.23 10.79
C PRO A 402 -35.29 5.43 11.31
N LEU A 403 -34.15 5.41 10.62
CA LEU A 403 -33.00 4.56 10.97
C LEU A 403 -32.38 4.87 12.35
N GLY A 404 -32.54 6.11 12.82
CA GLY A 404 -31.92 6.61 14.04
C GLY A 404 -30.44 6.95 13.85
N VAL A 405 -29.60 6.57 14.82
CA VAL A 405 -28.15 6.80 14.80
C VAL A 405 -27.41 5.47 14.92
N VAL A 406 -26.62 5.12 13.90
CA VAL A 406 -25.87 3.86 13.82
C VAL A 406 -24.40 4.13 13.52
N VAL A 407 -23.52 3.55 14.33
CA VAL A 407 -22.07 3.55 14.06
C VAL A 407 -21.67 2.15 13.61
N LYS A 408 -20.98 2.03 12.48
CA LYS A 408 -20.53 0.76 11.91
C LYS A 408 -19.02 0.71 11.91
N PHE A 409 -18.47 -0.32 12.53
CA PHE A 409 -17.07 -0.69 12.39
C PHE A 409 -16.96 -1.80 11.36
N ARG A 410 -15.96 -1.71 10.48
CA ARG A 410 -15.71 -2.69 9.43
C ARG A 410 -14.25 -3.08 9.48
N VAL A 411 -13.98 -4.37 9.42
CA VAL A 411 -12.63 -4.90 9.21
C VAL A 411 -12.72 -5.88 8.04
N SER A 412 -11.90 -5.68 7.03
CA SER A 412 -11.79 -6.62 5.92
C SER A 412 -10.35 -7.07 5.76
N ARG A 413 -10.14 -8.38 5.69
CA ARG A 413 -8.84 -9.02 5.46
C ARG A 413 -9.00 -10.21 4.53
N LEU A 414 -8.25 -10.25 3.42
CA LEU A 414 -8.11 -11.45 2.59
C LEU A 414 -9.46 -12.14 2.27
N GLY A 415 -10.44 -11.41 1.73
CA GLY A 415 -11.76 -11.96 1.39
C GLY A 415 -12.71 -12.21 2.57
N GLN A 416 -12.26 -12.03 3.82
CA GLN A 416 -13.08 -12.06 5.03
C GLN A 416 -13.48 -10.63 5.44
N LYS A 417 -14.75 -10.40 5.74
CA LYS A 417 -15.29 -9.09 6.12
C LYS A 417 -16.09 -9.22 7.42
N ALA A 418 -15.65 -8.53 8.46
CA ALA A 418 -16.39 -8.38 9.72
C ALA A 418 -17.01 -6.98 9.79
N VAL A 419 -18.29 -6.90 10.12
CA VAL A 419 -19.03 -5.63 10.28
C VAL A 419 -19.74 -5.64 11.63
N LEU A 420 -19.55 -4.59 12.42
CA LEU A 420 -20.19 -4.41 13.72
C LEU A 420 -21.00 -3.11 13.71
N PRO A 421 -22.28 -3.14 13.29
CA PRO A 421 -23.20 -2.02 13.47
C PRO A 421 -23.64 -1.94 14.93
N ILE A 422 -23.51 -0.75 15.52
CA ILE A 422 -23.97 -0.41 16.87
C ILE A 422 -25.04 0.66 16.71
N ILE A 423 -26.27 0.32 17.04
CA ILE A 423 -27.40 1.24 17.05
C ILE A 423 -27.37 2.01 18.37
N LEU A 424 -27.13 3.31 18.30
CA LEU A 424 -27.06 4.19 19.47
C LEU A 424 -28.45 4.71 19.86
N ALA A 425 -29.30 4.97 18.87
CA ALA A 425 -30.67 5.41 19.08
C ALA A 425 -31.57 4.91 17.94
N SER A 426 -32.83 4.59 18.25
CA SER A 426 -33.87 4.24 17.28
C SER A 426 -34.47 5.46 16.57
N GLU A 427 -34.28 6.64 17.14
CA GLU A 427 -34.69 7.92 16.57
C GLU A 427 -33.47 8.81 16.34
N PHE A 428 -33.61 9.82 15.48
CA PHE A 428 -32.51 10.73 15.21
C PHE A 428 -32.28 11.65 16.42
N ASP A 429 -31.14 11.46 17.11
CA ASP A 429 -30.66 12.36 18.15
C ASP A 429 -29.33 12.97 17.72
N LEU A 430 -29.32 14.30 17.57
CA LEU A 430 -28.15 15.07 17.17
C LEU A 430 -26.97 14.92 18.16
N LYS A 431 -27.23 14.76 19.46
CA LYS A 431 -26.19 14.61 20.47
C LYS A 431 -25.49 13.27 20.32
N LEU A 432 -26.27 12.19 20.24
CA LEU A 432 -25.74 10.85 20.02
C LEU A 432 -25.07 10.73 18.66
N ALA A 433 -25.57 11.46 17.66
CA ALA A 433 -24.91 11.59 16.38
C ALA A 433 -23.52 12.24 16.52
N PHE A 434 -23.44 13.41 17.15
CA PHE A 434 -22.17 14.11 17.35
C PHE A 434 -21.15 13.27 18.12
N PHE A 435 -21.53 12.71 19.28
CA PHE A 435 -20.63 11.89 20.09
C PHE A 435 -20.28 10.56 19.43
N GLY A 436 -21.22 9.96 18.68
CA GLY A 436 -21.00 8.73 17.91
C GLY A 436 -19.97 8.90 16.78
N ALA A 437 -19.80 10.11 16.25
CA ALA A 437 -18.73 10.42 15.31
C ALA A 437 -17.40 10.76 16.02
N VAL A 438 -17.44 11.67 16.99
CA VAL A 438 -16.24 12.30 17.57
C VAL A 438 -15.49 11.34 18.50
N ILE A 439 -16.20 10.56 19.34
CA ILE A 439 -15.53 9.68 20.32
C ILE A 439 -14.75 8.57 19.61
N PRO A 440 -15.33 7.77 18.70
CA PRO A 440 -14.57 6.73 18.01
C PRO A 440 -13.41 7.27 17.18
N ALA A 441 -13.58 8.44 16.53
CA ALA A 441 -12.50 9.08 15.76
C ALA A 441 -11.34 9.54 16.66
N SER A 442 -11.64 10.20 17.77
CA SER A 442 -10.62 10.66 18.73
C SER A 442 -9.90 9.48 19.40
N VAL A 443 -10.62 8.41 19.76
CA VAL A 443 -10.03 7.18 20.28
C VAL A 443 -9.12 6.52 19.24
N ALA A 444 -9.52 6.47 17.97
CA ALA A 444 -8.68 5.92 16.90
C ALA A 444 -7.37 6.69 16.75
N VAL A 445 -7.42 8.03 16.76
CA VAL A 445 -6.21 8.89 16.69
C VAL A 445 -5.33 8.73 17.94
N ALA A 446 -5.93 8.67 19.13
CA ALA A 446 -5.20 8.48 20.37
C ALA A 446 -4.51 7.10 20.43
N LEU A 447 -5.19 6.03 20.00
CA LEU A 447 -4.62 4.69 19.90
C LEU A 447 -3.46 4.64 18.90
N ASP A 448 -3.60 5.30 17.75
CA ASP A 448 -2.53 5.41 16.76
C ASP A 448 -1.29 6.09 17.36
N GLN A 449 -1.45 7.27 17.95
CA GLN A 449 -0.33 8.07 18.44
C GLN A 449 0.32 7.51 19.71
N LEU A 450 -0.47 7.03 20.67
CA LEU A 450 0.03 6.64 21.99
C LEU A 450 0.43 5.16 22.09
N VAL A 451 -0.16 4.28 21.27
CA VAL A 451 0.06 2.83 21.38
C VAL A 451 0.70 2.25 20.13
N LEU A 452 0.14 2.52 18.95
CA LEU A 452 0.59 1.87 17.70
C LEU A 452 1.93 2.42 17.22
N LYS A 453 2.08 3.74 17.09
CA LYS A 453 3.33 4.39 16.66
C LYS A 453 4.55 4.03 17.52
N PRO A 454 4.52 4.11 18.87
CA PRO A 454 5.69 3.74 19.67
C PRO A 454 5.99 2.25 19.61
N ARG A 455 4.98 1.38 19.52
CA ARG A 455 5.21 -0.06 19.31
C ARG A 455 5.87 -0.35 17.97
N ARG A 456 5.39 0.26 16.88
CA ARG A 456 5.98 0.12 15.54
C ARG A 456 7.45 0.54 15.54
N LYS A 457 7.79 1.70 16.12
CA LYS A 457 9.18 2.17 16.25
C LYS A 457 10.08 1.20 17.02
N ARG A 458 9.56 0.57 18.09
CA ARG A 458 10.30 -0.45 18.86
C ARG A 458 10.57 -1.70 18.02
N LEU A 459 9.54 -2.23 17.35
CA LEU A 459 9.66 -3.41 16.50
C LEU A 459 10.66 -3.20 15.35
N ILE A 460 10.64 -2.03 14.70
CA ILE A 460 11.61 -1.70 13.64
C ILE A 460 13.03 -1.67 14.21
N LYS A 461 13.24 -1.04 15.37
CA LYS A 461 14.56 -0.97 16.00
C LYS A 461 15.07 -2.36 16.40
N GLU A 462 14.20 -3.19 16.98
CA GLU A 462 14.51 -4.58 17.32
C GLU A 462 14.87 -5.39 16.07
N LYS A 463 14.11 -5.25 14.97
CA LYS A 463 14.39 -5.95 13.72
C LYS A 463 15.68 -5.47 13.04
N ILE A 464 15.99 -4.16 13.08
CA ILE A 464 17.27 -3.64 12.59
C ILE A 464 18.43 -4.22 13.40
N ASN A 465 18.29 -4.33 14.73
CA ASN A 465 19.32 -4.94 15.56
C ASN A 465 19.50 -6.43 15.25
N GLU A 466 18.40 -7.18 15.08
CA GLU A 466 18.44 -8.58 14.67
C GLU A 466 19.18 -8.75 13.32
N LEU A 467 18.89 -7.89 12.34
CA LEU A 467 19.58 -7.92 11.03
C LEU A 467 21.06 -7.53 11.13
N ARG A 468 21.43 -6.63 12.04
CA ARG A 468 22.83 -6.29 12.31
C ARG A 468 23.58 -7.49 12.89
N GLU A 469 22.94 -8.27 13.75
CA GLU A 469 23.51 -9.50 14.33
C GLU A 469 23.62 -10.61 13.27
N GLU A 470 22.55 -10.85 12.50
CA GLU A 470 22.52 -11.87 11.44
C GLU A 470 23.57 -11.61 10.36
N HIS A 471 23.83 -10.35 10.02
CA HIS A 471 24.76 -9.96 8.96
C HIS A 471 26.11 -9.45 9.48
N SER A 472 26.46 -9.69 10.75
CA SER A 472 27.70 -9.17 11.33
C SER A 472 28.95 -9.61 10.57
N GLU A 473 29.00 -10.87 10.12
CA GLU A 473 30.11 -11.41 9.33
C GLU A 473 30.23 -10.73 7.96
N TYR A 474 29.09 -10.49 7.28
CA TYR A 474 29.07 -9.77 6.00
C TYR A 474 29.56 -8.33 6.16
N LEU A 475 29.10 -7.63 7.21
CA LEU A 475 29.53 -6.25 7.50
C LEU A 475 31.03 -6.21 7.85
N ALA A 476 31.54 -7.19 8.59
CA ALA A 476 32.96 -7.30 8.90
C ALA A 476 33.80 -7.51 7.63
N ASN A 477 33.36 -8.40 6.74
CA ASN A 477 34.01 -8.62 5.44
C ASN A 477 34.02 -7.33 4.60
N ARG A 478 32.86 -6.65 4.47
CA ARG A 478 32.75 -5.36 3.76
C ARG A 478 33.64 -4.27 4.35
N LYS A 479 33.77 -4.21 5.68
CA LYS A 479 34.65 -3.27 6.37
C LYS A 479 36.11 -3.54 6.03
N GLN A 480 36.55 -4.80 6.14
CA GLN A 480 37.92 -5.19 5.77
C GLN A 480 38.19 -4.90 4.29
N GLU A 481 37.24 -5.23 3.43
CA GLU A 481 37.28 -4.94 2.00
C GLU A 481 37.50 -3.46 1.67
N ALA A 482 36.80 -2.57 2.38
CA ALA A 482 36.91 -1.12 2.22
C ALA A 482 38.26 -0.61 2.73
N LEU A 483 38.73 -1.09 3.89
CA LEU A 483 40.04 -0.74 4.43
C LEU A 483 41.16 -1.15 3.48
N ASP A 484 41.10 -2.36 2.91
CA ASP A 484 42.05 -2.84 1.90
C ASP A 484 42.06 -1.90 0.68
N ALA A 485 40.89 -1.51 0.17
CA ALA A 485 40.80 -0.55 -0.93
C ALA A 485 41.39 0.84 -0.56
N GLN A 486 41.15 1.33 0.65
CA GLN A 486 41.74 2.58 1.13
C GLN A 486 43.28 2.49 1.17
N THR A 487 43.84 1.40 1.68
CA THR A 487 45.30 1.20 1.73
C THR A 487 45.94 1.20 0.34
N LEU A 488 45.29 0.59 -0.66
CA LEU A 488 45.76 0.60 -2.05
C LEU A 488 45.69 2.00 -2.68
N MET A 489 44.73 2.82 -2.25
CA MET A 489 44.53 4.18 -2.75
C MET A 489 45.44 5.23 -2.10
N MET A 490 46.02 4.96 -0.92
CA MET A 490 46.85 5.94 -0.16
C MET A 490 47.96 6.56 -1.00
N ASP A 491 48.77 5.73 -1.67
CA ASP A 491 49.91 6.20 -2.48
C ASP A 491 49.46 7.11 -3.64
N ILE A 492 48.27 6.85 -4.19
CA ILE A 492 47.69 7.62 -5.30
C ILE A 492 47.09 8.92 -4.78
N ALA A 493 46.37 8.87 -3.66
CA ALA A 493 45.80 10.02 -2.98
C ALA A 493 46.89 11.04 -2.62
N ASP A 494 48.01 10.58 -2.06
CA ASP A 494 49.15 11.43 -1.71
C ASP A 494 49.81 12.11 -2.91
N ARG A 495 49.96 11.37 -4.03
CA ARG A 495 50.46 11.94 -5.28
C ARG A 495 49.54 13.02 -5.82
N LYS A 496 48.23 12.77 -5.84
CA LYS A 496 47.22 13.73 -6.28
C LYS A 496 47.15 14.95 -5.37
N LYS A 497 47.21 14.75 -4.06
CA LYS A 497 47.26 15.82 -3.06
C LYS A 497 48.44 16.76 -3.34
N LYS A 498 49.66 16.21 -3.51
CA LYS A 498 50.86 16.99 -3.86
C LYS A 498 50.78 17.70 -5.21
N GLN A 499 50.06 17.14 -6.18
CA GLN A 499 49.83 17.78 -7.49
C GLN A 499 48.87 18.96 -7.38
N GLU A 500 47.78 18.80 -6.63
CA GLU A 500 46.78 19.86 -6.44
C GLU A 500 47.32 20.97 -5.52
N GLU A 501 48.12 20.67 -4.50
CA GLU A 501 48.76 21.68 -3.64
C GLU A 501 49.70 22.63 -4.40
N LYS A 502 50.27 22.19 -5.52
CA LYS A 502 51.11 23.04 -6.40
C LYS A 502 50.29 24.04 -7.23
N LYS A 503 49.00 23.79 -7.41
CA LYS A 503 48.12 24.69 -8.17
C LYS A 503 47.57 25.77 -7.25
N SER A 504 47.57 27.02 -7.72
CA SER A 504 46.96 28.15 -6.99
C SER A 504 45.49 27.91 -6.63
N ASN A 505 44.76 27.25 -7.54
CA ASN A 505 43.33 26.94 -7.38
C ASN A 505 43.13 25.43 -7.25
N GLY A 506 44.05 24.72 -6.59
CA GLY A 506 43.94 23.30 -6.32
C GLY A 506 42.86 23.00 -5.28
N LEU A 507 42.08 21.94 -5.48
CA LEU A 507 41.14 21.43 -4.48
C LEU A 507 41.80 20.28 -3.72
N VAL A 508 42.00 20.48 -2.42
CA VAL A 508 42.68 19.50 -1.54
C VAL A 508 41.73 19.10 -0.42
N ILE A 509 41.48 17.81 -0.26
CA ILE A 509 40.62 17.29 0.80
C ILE A 509 41.41 17.29 2.11
N VAL A 510 40.80 17.87 3.15
CA VAL A 510 41.38 17.94 4.50
C VAL A 510 40.91 16.73 5.30
N LYS A 511 39.59 16.55 5.42
CA LYS A 511 38.94 15.42 6.08
C LYS A 511 37.62 15.09 5.40
N ALA A 512 37.23 13.83 5.37
CA ALA A 512 35.93 13.39 4.89
C ALA A 512 35.39 12.25 5.75
N TRP A 513 34.17 12.40 6.26
CA TRP A 513 33.51 11.40 7.10
C TRP A 513 32.22 10.93 6.45
N TYR A 514 31.97 9.64 6.55
CA TYR A 514 30.74 9.02 6.06
C TYR A 514 30.10 8.16 7.16
N GLY A 515 28.77 8.22 7.30
CA GLY A 515 28.05 7.46 8.31
C GLY A 515 27.01 8.31 9.05
N HIS A 516 26.74 7.98 10.31
CA HIS A 516 25.78 8.72 11.13
C HIS A 516 26.46 9.92 11.80
N LEU A 517 26.43 11.06 11.12
CA LEU A 517 27.19 12.25 11.53
C LEU A 517 26.67 12.96 12.80
N GLU A 518 25.50 12.61 13.33
CA GLU A 518 24.99 13.20 14.58
C GLU A 518 25.85 12.78 15.78
N ASN A 519 26.51 11.63 15.70
CA ASN A 519 27.46 11.16 16.73
C ASN A 519 28.72 12.04 16.81
N LEU A 520 29.16 12.60 15.67
CA LEU A 520 30.34 13.48 15.60
C LEU A 520 30.11 14.86 16.26
N GLU A 521 28.86 15.29 16.43
CA GLU A 521 28.56 16.60 17.05
C GLU A 521 28.50 16.51 18.58
N ASN A 522 28.34 15.30 19.13
CA ASN A 522 28.24 15.05 20.57
C ASN A 522 29.59 14.73 21.22
N ASP A 523 30.53 14.10 20.49
CA ASP A 523 31.86 13.74 20.99
C ASP A 523 32.92 14.75 20.51
N ASN A 524 33.21 15.76 21.33
CA ASN A 524 34.23 16.78 21.02
C ASN A 524 35.68 16.30 21.19
N ASP A 525 35.94 15.13 21.80
CA ASP A 525 37.26 14.84 22.38
C ASP A 525 38.05 13.68 21.74
N LYS A 526 37.49 12.88 20.82
CA LYS A 526 38.26 11.82 20.11
C LYS A 526 37.75 11.57 18.70
N GLU A 527 38.36 12.22 17.72
CA GLU A 527 37.98 12.15 16.30
C GLU A 527 38.23 10.78 15.63
N ASP A 528 39.01 9.89 16.25
CA ASP A 528 39.55 8.69 15.58
C ASP A 528 38.73 7.40 15.78
N GLU A 529 37.77 7.36 16.72
CA GLU A 529 36.98 6.13 17.02
C GLU A 529 35.49 6.42 17.32
N VAL A 530 34.83 7.24 16.49
CA VAL A 530 33.37 7.43 16.63
C VAL A 530 32.63 6.23 16.02
N GLU A 531 31.89 5.49 16.85
CA GLU A 531 31.03 4.39 16.39
C GLU A 531 30.02 4.88 15.35
N GLY A 532 29.90 4.15 14.23
CA GLY A 532 28.96 4.48 13.16
C GLY A 532 29.47 5.50 12.14
N VAL A 533 30.77 5.84 12.16
CA VAL A 533 31.41 6.75 11.20
C VAL A 533 32.70 6.14 10.65
N ILE A 534 32.94 6.34 9.35
CA ILE A 534 34.18 5.97 8.65
C ILE A 534 34.87 7.21 8.10
N ASP A 535 36.20 7.28 8.25
CA ASP A 535 37.06 8.21 7.51
C ASP A 535 37.25 7.73 6.06
N VAL A 536 36.86 8.58 5.11
CA VAL A 536 36.94 8.33 3.65
C VAL A 536 37.80 9.38 2.95
N THR A 537 38.63 10.12 3.70
CA THR A 537 39.50 11.20 3.20
C THR A 537 40.36 10.75 2.03
N THR A 538 41.01 9.58 2.17
CA THR A 538 41.88 9.00 1.14
C THR A 538 41.13 8.75 -0.16
N VAL A 539 39.95 8.11 -0.08
CA VAL A 539 39.12 7.78 -1.24
C VAL A 539 38.65 9.05 -1.93
N ILE A 540 38.09 10.00 -1.18
CA ILE A 540 37.59 11.26 -1.74
C ILE A 540 38.73 12.06 -2.42
N GLN A 541 39.94 12.06 -1.85
CA GLN A 541 41.10 12.70 -2.46
C GLN A 541 41.48 12.06 -3.81
N THR A 542 41.31 10.75 -3.98
CA THR A 542 41.53 10.09 -5.28
C THR A 542 40.51 10.48 -6.35
N LEU A 543 39.30 10.89 -5.96
CA LEU A 543 38.23 11.29 -6.87
C LEU A 543 38.40 12.71 -7.41
N VAL A 544 39.31 13.51 -6.82
CA VAL A 544 39.63 14.84 -7.32
C VAL A 544 40.41 14.75 -8.63
N ASN A 545 39.89 15.40 -9.67
CA ASN A 545 40.54 15.57 -10.96
C ASN A 545 40.43 17.04 -11.37
N GLU A 546 41.55 17.64 -11.79
CA GLU A 546 41.58 19.03 -12.29
C GLU A 546 40.93 20.04 -11.33
N SER A 547 41.30 20.00 -10.05
CA SER A 547 40.71 20.83 -8.99
C SER A 547 39.20 20.67 -8.79
N ARG A 548 38.57 19.59 -9.31
CA ARG A 548 37.13 19.32 -9.18
C ARG A 548 36.88 17.93 -8.57
N LEU A 549 35.95 17.86 -7.63
CA LEU A 549 35.42 16.62 -7.06
C LEU A 549 34.04 16.36 -7.69
N THR A 550 33.82 15.16 -8.22
CA THR A 550 32.52 14.75 -8.75
C THR A 550 32.15 13.36 -8.24
N ILE A 551 31.07 13.28 -7.47
CA ILE A 551 30.42 12.04 -7.05
C ILE A 551 29.01 12.06 -7.66
N PRO A 552 28.69 11.15 -8.58
CA PRO A 552 27.35 11.05 -9.15
C PRO A 552 26.33 10.66 -8.09
N GLY A 553 25.07 11.08 -8.29
CA GLY A 553 23.94 10.66 -7.47
C GLY A 553 23.24 9.42 -8.04
N GLY A 554 22.25 8.92 -7.31
CA GLY A 554 21.34 7.85 -7.77
C GLY A 554 21.72 6.43 -7.36
N HIS A 555 22.79 6.27 -6.57
CA HIS A 555 23.15 5.04 -5.86
C HIS A 555 23.70 5.39 -4.47
N SER A 556 23.67 4.42 -3.54
CA SER A 556 24.26 4.60 -2.21
C SER A 556 25.77 4.73 -2.31
N LYS A 557 26.35 5.66 -1.53
CA LYS A 557 27.81 5.86 -1.48
C LYS A 557 28.54 4.67 -0.87
N THR A 558 27.85 3.76 -0.17
CA THR A 558 28.44 2.49 0.30
C THR A 558 29.02 1.64 -0.83
N ASN A 559 28.55 1.83 -2.06
CA ASN A 559 29.03 1.06 -3.22
C ASN A 559 30.29 1.65 -3.87
N ILE A 560 30.74 2.84 -3.44
CA ILE A 560 32.00 3.42 -3.90
C ILE A 560 33.15 2.59 -3.30
N LEU A 561 34.16 2.29 -4.12
CA LEU A 561 35.34 1.54 -3.67
C LEU A 561 36.04 2.26 -2.50
N GLY A 562 36.18 1.56 -1.36
CA GLY A 562 36.76 2.12 -0.13
C GLY A 562 35.74 2.71 0.84
N PHE A 563 34.45 2.67 0.51
CA PHE A 563 33.34 2.92 1.44
C PHE A 563 32.78 1.58 1.92
N TYR A 564 32.22 1.58 3.13
CA TYR A 564 31.34 0.53 3.62
C TYR A 564 30.20 1.17 4.42
N ASP A 565 29.23 0.38 4.86
CA ASP A 565 28.15 0.86 5.71
C ASP A 565 28.52 0.75 7.21
N PRO A 566 28.81 1.86 7.91
CA PRO A 566 29.13 1.80 9.34
C PRO A 566 27.88 1.79 10.23
N CYS A 567 26.69 2.09 9.71
CA CYS A 567 25.46 2.27 10.49
C CYS A 567 24.23 1.73 9.73
N LEU A 568 24.20 0.40 9.54
CA LEU A 568 23.13 -0.32 8.86
C LEU A 568 21.75 0.02 9.45
N GLY A 569 20.83 0.51 8.61
CA GLY A 569 19.48 0.92 9.04
C GLY A 569 19.33 2.35 9.53
N GLU A 570 20.42 3.11 9.64
CA GLU A 570 20.41 4.52 10.05
C GLU A 570 20.69 5.48 8.89
N LYS A 571 20.42 6.78 9.11
CA LYS A 571 20.64 7.82 8.10
C LYS A 571 22.14 8.13 7.97
N LYS A 572 22.69 7.81 6.80
CA LYS A 572 24.08 8.08 6.42
C LYS A 572 24.20 9.42 5.70
N ARG A 573 25.25 10.16 6.01
CA ARG A 573 25.63 11.41 5.32
C ARG A 573 27.13 11.42 5.07
N LEU A 574 27.54 12.06 3.98
CA LEU A 574 28.95 12.35 3.68
C LEU A 574 29.22 13.82 3.98
N ARG A 575 30.18 14.08 4.87
CA ARG A 575 30.70 15.42 5.17
C ARG A 575 32.11 15.52 4.67
N VAL A 576 32.38 16.46 3.76
CA VAL A 576 33.70 16.68 3.17
C VAL A 576 34.18 18.08 3.53
N GLN A 577 35.35 18.15 4.16
CA GLN A 577 36.11 19.37 4.37
C GLN A 577 37.26 19.43 3.37
N TYR A 578 37.34 20.52 2.62
CA TYR A 578 38.36 20.70 1.60
C TYR A 578 38.86 22.15 1.56
N ARG A 579 40.11 22.31 1.14
CA ARG A 579 40.75 23.60 0.89
C ARG A 579 40.70 23.91 -0.60
N PHE A 580 40.22 25.09 -0.95
CA PHE A 580 40.17 25.61 -2.32
C PHE A 580 40.45 27.12 -2.27
N ASN A 581 41.27 27.66 -3.18
CA ASN A 581 41.70 29.07 -3.16
C ASN A 581 42.24 29.54 -1.78
N ASN A 582 42.98 28.64 -1.10
CA ASN A 582 43.52 28.86 0.24
C ASN A 582 42.48 29.12 1.36
N ARG A 583 41.21 28.85 1.11
CA ARG A 583 40.12 28.89 2.11
C ARG A 583 39.63 27.48 2.41
N LEU A 584 39.20 27.27 3.65
CA LEU A 584 38.63 26.00 4.10
C LEU A 584 37.11 26.04 3.89
N HIS A 585 36.58 24.99 3.28
CA HIS A 585 35.19 24.83 2.95
C HIS A 585 34.67 23.49 3.45
N GLN A 586 33.38 23.44 3.79
CA GLN A 586 32.71 22.22 4.24
C GLN A 586 31.40 22.04 3.49
N VAL A 587 31.13 20.81 3.04
CA VAL A 587 29.88 20.43 2.38
C VAL A 587 29.38 19.12 2.98
N THR A 588 28.08 19.05 3.28
CA THR A 588 27.43 17.83 3.76
C THR A 588 26.33 17.42 2.77
N VAL A 589 26.32 16.16 2.35
CA VAL A 589 25.35 15.59 1.41
C VAL A 589 24.72 14.30 1.96
N GLN A 590 23.52 13.99 1.51
CA GLN A 590 22.85 12.72 1.83
C GLN A 590 23.54 11.54 1.11
N ASP A 591 23.22 10.31 1.51
CA ASP A 591 23.83 9.10 0.96
C ASP A 591 23.67 8.95 -0.57
N THR A 592 22.49 9.22 -1.12
CA THR A 592 22.21 9.03 -2.56
C THR A 592 22.35 10.30 -3.41
N SER A 593 22.53 11.46 -2.80
CA SER A 593 22.63 12.75 -3.51
C SER A 593 24.01 12.95 -4.14
N ALA A 594 24.08 13.58 -5.31
CA ALA A 594 25.35 13.92 -5.96
C ALA A 594 26.18 14.92 -5.12
N LEU A 595 27.50 14.91 -5.28
CA LEU A 595 28.41 15.92 -4.73
C LEU A 595 29.32 16.45 -5.83
N ILE A 596 29.27 17.76 -6.07
CA ILE A 596 30.19 18.46 -6.97
C ILE A 596 30.93 19.52 -6.14
N GLY A 597 32.25 19.41 -6.09
CA GLY A 597 33.14 20.36 -5.42
C GLY A 597 34.10 21.00 -6.45
N PRO A 598 34.45 22.29 -6.31
CA PRO A 598 33.95 23.24 -5.31
C PRO A 598 32.46 23.59 -5.56
N SER A 599 31.67 23.76 -4.49
CA SER A 599 30.28 24.18 -4.63
C SER A 599 30.19 25.60 -5.21
N GLN A 600 29.06 25.95 -5.83
CA GLN A 600 28.85 27.28 -6.41
C GLN A 600 29.08 28.42 -5.40
N SER A 601 28.71 28.20 -4.13
CA SER A 601 28.94 29.15 -3.04
C SER A 601 30.41 29.33 -2.67
N HIS A 602 31.28 28.37 -3.00
CA HIS A 602 32.70 28.36 -2.65
C HIS A 602 33.60 28.84 -3.81
N LEU A 603 33.00 29.20 -4.95
CA LEU A 603 33.71 29.83 -6.08
C LEU A 603 33.85 31.36 -5.91
N VAL A 604 33.15 31.96 -4.93
CA VAL A 604 33.05 33.41 -4.71
C VAL A 604 34.13 33.96 -3.79
#